data_AF-A0A5Q4GD84-F1
#
_entry.id   AF-A0A5Q4GD84-F1
#
_cell.length_a   1.000
_cell.length_b   1.000
_cell.length_c   1.000
_cell.angle_alpha   90.00
_cell.angle_beta   90.00
_cell.angle_gamma   90.00
#
_symmetry.space_group_name_H-M   'P 1'
#
loop_
_entity.id
_entity.type
_entity.pdbx_description
1 polymer ?
#
loop_
_entity_poly.entity_id
_entity_poly.type
_entity_poly.pdbx_seq_one_letter_code
_entity_poly.pdbx_strand_id
1 'polypeptide(L)'
;GGGRRRARGHHGERSSTVAAHPDDTQRLLRTAVRAGLREPVEVSSPTSTHVLIDVPTDVQHLKRDTPETAKAWRLAVRQALTAAFAAGYRAVDVLHGEEDGAPVAWYHLERTPPTP
;
A
#
# COMPACT_ATOMS: atom_id res chain seq x y z
N GLY A 1 5.13 -31.58 41.71
CA GLY A 1 5.87 -31.16 40.49
C GLY A 1 4.92 -31.26 39.34
N GLY A 2 4.70 -30.23 38.51
CA GLY A 2 5.69 -29.66 37.60
C GLY A 2 5.50 -30.35 36.24
N GLY A 3 5.14 -29.71 35.14
CA GLY A 3 5.07 -28.28 34.86
C GLY A 3 4.20 -28.00 33.63
N ARG A 4 3.63 -26.80 33.66
CA ARG A 4 2.94 -26.15 32.54
C ARG A 4 3.98 -25.82 31.46
N ARG A 5 3.76 -26.21 30.21
CA ARG A 5 4.47 -25.63 29.05
C ARG A 5 3.53 -24.69 28.30
N ARG A 6 4.07 -23.49 28.04
CA ARG A 6 3.42 -22.34 27.42
C ARG A 6 3.48 -22.39 25.89
N ALA A 7 2.45 -21.78 25.30
CA ALA A 7 2.43 -20.86 24.15
C ALA A 7 3.33 -21.08 22.91
N ARG A 8 2.66 -21.17 21.76
CA ARG A 8 2.95 -20.47 20.49
C ARG A 8 1.57 -20.19 19.88
N GLY A 9 1.09 -18.99 19.58
CA GLY A 9 1.78 -17.75 19.24
C GLY A 9 1.66 -17.51 17.74
N HIS A 10 0.58 -16.83 17.35
CA HIS A 10 0.35 -16.14 16.07
C HIS A 10 0.16 -16.97 14.77
N HIS A 11 -1.10 -17.11 14.35
CA HIS A 11 -1.48 -16.66 13.01
C HIS A 11 -2.87 -16.03 13.14
N GLY A 12 -2.87 -14.71 13.31
CA GLY A 12 -4.11 -13.95 13.35
C GLY A 12 -4.75 -14.04 11.98
N GLU A 13 -5.92 -14.64 11.94
CA GLU A 13 -6.90 -14.51 10.89
C GLU A 13 -7.25 -13.01 10.78
N ARG A 14 -6.41 -12.25 10.09
CA ARG A 14 -6.81 -10.99 9.49
C ARG A 14 -7.24 -11.33 8.08
N SER A 15 -8.38 -12.02 8.01
CA SER A 15 -9.30 -11.79 6.90
C SER A 15 -9.67 -10.32 7.00
N SER A 16 -8.85 -9.44 6.43
CA SER A 16 -9.34 -8.16 5.93
C SER A 16 -10.29 -8.54 4.81
N THR A 17 -11.53 -8.86 5.19
CA THR A 17 -12.69 -8.75 4.32
C THR A 17 -12.47 -7.47 3.55
N VAL A 18 -12.37 -7.57 2.22
CA VAL A 18 -12.23 -6.42 1.32
C VAL A 18 -13.21 -5.37 1.83
N ALA A 19 -12.70 -4.38 2.56
CA ALA A 19 -13.51 -3.24 2.94
C ALA A 19 -13.93 -2.70 1.59
N ALA A 20 -15.24 -2.73 1.31
CA ALA A 20 -15.78 -2.14 0.10
C ALA A 20 -15.21 -0.72 0.06
N HIS A 21 -14.21 -0.52 -0.79
CA HIS A 21 -13.58 0.77 -0.93
C HIS A 21 -14.70 1.70 -1.39
N PRO A 22 -14.87 2.89 -0.79
CA PRO A 22 -15.83 3.83 -1.33
C PRO A 22 -15.53 3.99 -2.82
N ASP A 23 -16.55 3.97 -3.67
CA ASP A 23 -16.40 4.06 -5.13
C ASP A 23 -15.54 5.26 -5.58
N ASP A 24 -15.40 6.29 -4.73
CA ASP A 24 -14.51 7.45 -4.88
C ASP A 24 -13.09 7.25 -4.30
N THR A 25 -12.49 6.07 -4.47
CA THR A 25 -11.10 5.84 -4.03
C THR A 25 -10.12 6.07 -5.18
N GLN A 26 -9.32 7.15 -5.10
CA GLN A 26 -8.33 7.46 -6.12
C GLN A 26 -6.98 6.79 -5.85
N ARG A 27 -6.38 6.13 -6.84
CA ARG A 27 -4.98 5.70 -6.77
C ARG A 27 -4.03 6.86 -7.11
N LEU A 28 -3.14 7.22 -6.19
CA LEU A 28 -2.14 8.28 -6.42
C LEU A 28 -0.88 7.77 -7.08
N LEU A 29 -0.59 6.47 -6.98
CA LEU A 29 0.56 5.86 -7.61
C LEU A 29 0.08 4.89 -8.68
N ARG A 30 0.24 5.27 -9.94
CA ARG A 30 -0.03 4.36 -11.06
C ARG A 30 1.12 3.39 -11.21
N THR A 31 0.80 2.11 -11.36
CA THR A 31 1.76 1.04 -11.61
C THR A 31 1.54 0.42 -12.97
N ALA A 32 2.57 -0.22 -13.52
CA ALA A 32 2.46 -1.04 -14.72
C ALA A 32 3.37 -2.26 -14.60
N VAL A 33 3.00 -3.33 -15.29
CA VAL A 33 3.85 -4.52 -15.40
C VAL A 33 4.75 -4.36 -16.63
N ARG A 34 6.06 -4.41 -16.43
CA ARG A 34 7.09 -4.37 -17.48
C ARG A 34 8.06 -5.52 -17.25
N ALA A 35 8.28 -6.33 -18.27
CA ALA A 35 9.10 -7.55 -18.17
C ALA A 35 8.71 -8.46 -16.98
N GLY A 36 7.42 -8.54 -16.65
CA GLY A 36 6.90 -9.34 -15.53
C GLY A 36 7.06 -8.70 -14.14
N LEU A 37 7.68 -7.52 -14.04
CA LEU A 37 7.84 -6.77 -12.79
C LEU A 37 6.87 -5.61 -12.73
N ARG A 38 6.24 -5.43 -11.57
CA ARG A 38 5.40 -4.26 -11.32
C ARG A 38 6.28 -3.08 -10.94
N GLU A 39 6.15 -2.00 -11.68
CA GLU A 39 6.94 -0.79 -11.51
C GLU A 39 6.05 0.44 -11.31
N PRO A 40 6.47 1.41 -10.47
CA PRO A 40 5.79 2.69 -10.36
C PRO A 40 6.02 3.48 -11.66
N VAL A 41 4.95 4.04 -12.21
CA VAL A 41 4.99 4.80 -13.46
C VAL A 41 4.81 6.28 -13.20
N GLU A 42 3.80 6.65 -12.41
CA GLU A 42 3.42 8.05 -12.23
C GLU A 42 2.82 8.28 -10.84
N VAL A 43 3.18 9.41 -10.23
CA VAL A 43 2.53 9.93 -9.02
C VAL A 43 1.62 11.10 -9.40
N SER A 44 0.35 10.99 -9.08
CA SER A 44 -0.66 12.02 -9.34
C SER A 44 -1.01 12.80 -8.07
N SER A 45 -1.53 14.01 -8.25
CA SER A 45 -2.05 14.82 -7.14
C SER A 45 -3.39 14.27 -6.64
N PRO A 46 -3.66 14.34 -5.31
CA PRO A 46 -4.90 13.86 -4.74
C PRO A 46 -6.08 14.80 -5.03
N THR A 47 -7.18 14.23 -5.50
CA THR A 47 -8.45 14.91 -5.80
C THR A 47 -9.63 14.37 -4.98
N SER A 48 -9.57 13.12 -4.54
CA SER A 48 -10.62 12.45 -3.74
C SER A 48 -10.31 12.46 -2.24
N THR A 49 -11.31 12.33 -1.36
CA THR A 49 -11.09 12.29 0.10
C THR A 49 -10.48 10.96 0.58
N HIS A 50 -10.63 9.89 -0.20
CA HIS A 50 -9.99 8.60 0.02
C HIS A 50 -9.01 8.33 -1.11
N VAL A 51 -7.77 8.00 -0.76
CA VAL A 51 -6.72 7.74 -1.73
C VAL A 51 -5.91 6.50 -1.38
N LEU A 52 -5.39 5.82 -2.41
CA LEU A 52 -4.53 4.65 -2.28
C LEU A 52 -3.15 4.93 -2.86
N ILE A 53 -2.12 4.42 -2.19
CA ILE A 53 -0.75 4.42 -2.69
C ILE A 53 -0.27 2.98 -2.74
N ASP A 54 -0.04 2.46 -3.94
CA ASP A 54 0.54 1.15 -4.17
C ASP A 54 1.87 0.98 -3.44
N VAL A 55 2.12 -0.21 -2.92
CA VAL A 55 3.42 -0.59 -2.36
C VAL A 55 3.87 -1.95 -2.89
N PRO A 56 5.19 -2.17 -3.04
CA PRO A 56 5.68 -3.47 -3.49
C PRO A 56 5.45 -4.52 -2.41
N THR A 57 4.79 -5.63 -2.76
CA THR A 57 4.51 -6.74 -1.85
C THR A 57 5.76 -7.55 -1.48
N ASP A 58 6.78 -7.59 -2.35
CA ASP A 58 8.06 -8.24 -2.07
C ASP A 58 9.27 -7.31 -2.33
N VAL A 59 9.42 -6.32 -1.44
CA VAL A 59 10.52 -5.35 -1.53
C VAL A 59 11.91 -6.00 -1.39
N GLN A 60 12.01 -7.15 -0.71
CA GLN A 60 13.31 -7.82 -0.50
C GLN A 60 13.76 -8.58 -1.75
N HIS A 61 12.82 -9.20 -2.47
CA HIS A 61 13.09 -9.74 -3.80
C HIS A 61 13.53 -8.62 -4.74
N LEU A 62 12.74 -7.53 -4.85
CA LEU A 62 13.07 -6.40 -5.72
C LEU A 62 14.46 -5.84 -5.42
N LYS A 63 14.84 -5.68 -4.15
CA LYS A 63 16.18 -5.18 -3.79
C LYS A 63 17.32 -6.08 -4.23
N ARG A 64 17.11 -7.40 -4.29
CA ARG A 64 18.14 -8.38 -4.66
C ARG A 64 18.28 -8.52 -6.16
N ASP A 65 17.14 -8.63 -6.85
CA ASP A 65 17.12 -8.98 -8.27
C ASP A 65 17.07 -7.75 -9.18
N THR A 66 16.39 -6.68 -8.73
CA THR A 66 16.13 -5.48 -9.52
C THR A 66 16.26 -4.21 -8.67
N PRO A 67 17.47 -3.87 -8.20
CA PRO A 67 17.69 -2.78 -7.25
C PRO A 67 17.24 -1.40 -7.77
N GLU A 68 17.25 -1.20 -9.09
CA GLU A 68 16.75 0.01 -9.72
C GLU A 68 15.24 0.16 -9.56
N THR A 69 14.47 -0.91 -9.82
CA THR A 69 13.02 -0.95 -9.58
C THR A 69 12.71 -0.77 -8.10
N ALA A 70 13.48 -1.38 -7.18
CA ALA A 70 13.32 -1.15 -5.75
C ALA A 70 13.57 0.33 -5.35
N LYS A 71 14.54 0.99 -5.97
CA LYS A 71 14.80 2.42 -5.78
C LYS A 71 13.66 3.28 -6.33
N ALA A 72 13.15 2.95 -7.52
CA ALA A 72 12.01 3.64 -8.13
C ALA A 72 10.77 3.57 -7.22
N TRP A 73 10.47 2.38 -6.68
CA TRP A 73 9.40 2.20 -5.69
C TRP A 73 9.57 3.08 -4.46
N ARG A 74 10.76 3.08 -3.85
CA ARG A 74 11.03 3.90 -2.67
C ARG A 74 10.83 5.40 -2.96
N LEU A 75 11.25 5.88 -4.13
CA LEU A 75 11.12 7.28 -4.49
C LEU A 75 9.65 7.65 -4.73
N ALA A 76 8.94 6.84 -5.52
CA ALA A 76 7.55 7.11 -5.88
C ALA A 76 6.61 7.05 -4.67
N VAL A 77 6.74 6.03 -3.82
CA VAL A 77 5.94 5.90 -2.59
C VAL A 77 6.21 7.07 -1.65
N ARG A 78 7.49 7.45 -1.47
CA ARG A 78 7.86 8.62 -0.66
C ARG A 78 7.24 9.90 -1.21
N GLN A 79 7.31 10.11 -2.51
CA GLN A 79 6.75 11.29 -3.16
C GLN A 79 5.23 11.36 -2.96
N ALA A 80 4.52 10.26 -3.21
CA ALA A 80 3.07 10.19 -3.04
C ALA A 80 2.63 10.44 -1.59
N LEU A 81 3.29 9.77 -0.62
CA LEU A 81 2.99 9.97 0.80
C LEU A 81 3.29 11.40 1.26
N THR A 82 4.42 11.97 0.82
CA THR A 82 4.79 13.34 1.19
C THR A 82 3.77 14.35 0.66
N ALA A 83 3.35 14.21 -0.60
CA ALA A 83 2.34 15.07 -1.19
C ALA A 83 0.97 14.92 -0.50
N ALA A 84 0.54 13.69 -0.21
CA ALA A 84 -0.71 13.43 0.49
C ALA A 84 -0.70 13.99 1.92
N PHE A 85 0.36 13.78 2.69
CA PHE A 85 0.46 14.32 4.04
C PHE A 85 0.51 15.85 4.06
N ALA A 86 1.22 16.48 3.11
CA ALA A 86 1.21 17.93 2.95
C ALA A 86 -0.19 18.48 2.60
N ALA A 87 -1.02 17.69 1.90
CA ALA A 87 -2.40 18.01 1.58
C ALA A 87 -3.41 17.69 2.70
N GLY A 88 -2.94 17.22 3.86
CA GLY A 88 -3.75 16.95 5.05
C GLY A 88 -4.32 15.53 5.16
N TYR A 89 -3.91 14.61 4.29
CA TYR A 89 -4.30 13.21 4.38
C TYR A 89 -3.59 12.51 5.53
N ARG A 90 -4.19 11.42 6.04
CA ARG A 90 -3.64 10.56 7.10
C ARG A 90 -3.71 9.12 6.63
N ALA A 91 -2.65 8.35 6.82
CA ALA A 91 -2.70 6.91 6.58
C ALA A 91 -3.52 6.24 7.68
N VAL A 92 -4.56 5.50 7.30
CA VAL A 92 -5.52 4.89 8.21
C VAL A 92 -5.48 3.37 8.18
N ASP A 93 -5.08 2.76 7.05
CA ASP A 93 -4.99 1.30 6.92
C ASP A 93 -3.97 0.87 5.83
N VAL A 94 -3.69 -0.43 5.79
CA VAL A 94 -3.00 -1.12 4.70
C VAL A 94 -3.93 -2.18 4.11
N LEU A 95 -4.33 -1.96 2.87
CA LEU A 95 -5.26 -2.82 2.16
C LEU A 95 -4.46 -3.79 1.29
N HIS A 96 -4.97 -5.01 1.16
CA HIS A 96 -4.37 -6.06 0.35
C HIS A 96 -5.39 -6.54 -0.66
N GLY A 97 -4.92 -6.98 -1.81
CA GLY A 97 -5.78 -7.53 -2.85
C GLY A 97 -4.99 -8.31 -3.87
N GLU A 98 -5.64 -8.58 -4.99
CA GLU A 98 -5.05 -9.26 -6.13
C GLU A 98 -5.33 -8.44 -7.40
N GLU A 99 -4.31 -8.28 -8.24
CA GLU A 99 -4.43 -7.59 -9.52
C GLU A 99 -3.53 -8.29 -10.54
N ASP A 100 -4.07 -8.58 -11.73
CA ASP A 100 -3.41 -9.39 -12.76
C ASP A 100 -2.94 -10.77 -12.26
N GLY A 101 -3.66 -11.35 -11.29
CA GLY A 101 -3.31 -12.64 -10.67
C GLY A 101 -2.10 -12.59 -9.73
N ALA A 102 -1.65 -11.40 -9.33
CA ALA A 102 -0.55 -11.19 -8.39
C ALA A 102 -1.02 -10.46 -7.12
N PRO A 103 -0.46 -10.77 -5.94
CA PRO A 103 -0.79 -10.08 -4.71
C PRO A 103 -0.28 -8.63 -4.73
N VAL A 104 -1.14 -7.73 -4.29
CA VAL A 104 -0.89 -6.28 -4.24
C VAL A 104 -1.27 -5.73 -2.88
N ALA A 105 -0.65 -4.63 -2.50
CA ALA A 105 -0.93 -3.93 -1.26
C ALA A 105 -0.92 -2.42 -1.48
N TRP A 106 -1.71 -1.71 -0.69
CA TRP A 106 -1.89 -0.26 -0.77
C TRP A 106 -1.93 0.35 0.62
N TYR A 107 -1.29 1.50 0.78
CA TYR A 107 -1.64 2.39 1.89
C TYR A 107 -2.96 3.07 1.59
N HIS A 108 -3.92 3.00 2.51
CA HIS A 108 -5.15 3.77 2.48
C HIS A 108 -5.00 5.04 3.29
N LEU A 109 -5.22 6.17 2.63
CA LEU A 109 -5.15 7.49 3.22
C LEU A 109 -6.50 8.20 3.09
N GLU A 110 -6.84 8.94 4.14
CA GLU A 110 -8.08 9.69 4.21
C GLU A 110 -7.81 11.15 4.60
N ARG A 111 -8.61 12.05 4.05
CA ARG A 111 -8.67 13.45 4.48
C ARG A 111 -10.10 13.82 4.80
N THR A 112 -10.33 14.30 6.02
CA THR A 112 -11.60 14.94 6.38
C THR A 112 -11.72 16.25 5.60
N PRO A 113 -12.80 16.48 4.82
CA PRO A 113 -13.01 17.78 4.20
C PRO A 113 -13.08 18.85 5.30
N PRO A 114 -12.51 20.04 5.07
CA PRO A 114 -12.61 21.12 6.06
C PRO A 114 -14.09 21.41 6.30
N THR A 115 -14.48 21.48 7.59
CA THR A 115 -15.81 21.93 7.97
C THR A 115 -15.98 23.38 7.49
N PRO A 116 -17.06 23.71 6.76
CA PRO A 116 -17.30 25.06 6.25
C PRO A 116 -17.51 26.09 7.37
#